data_AF-A0A3E3IE18-F1
#
_entry.id   AF-A0A3E3IE18-F1
#
_cell.length_a   1.000
_cell.length_b   1.000
_cell.length_c   1.000
_cell.angle_alpha   90.00
_cell.angle_beta   90.00
_cell.angle_gamma   90.00
#
_symmetry.space_group_name_H-M   'P 1'
#
loop_
_entity.id
_entity.type
_entity.pdbx_description
1 polymer ?
#
loop_
_entity_poly.entity_id
_entity_poly.type
_entity_poly.pdbx_seq_one_letter_code
_entity_poly.pdbx_strand_id
1 'polypeptide(L)'
;MGQKEKLIRKLKSRPKDFTFEEAETLLKFFAYDRSNKGRTSGSRVMFVSGDHAPILLHKPHPRKELLAYQVKQLIEVLEQEGLI
;
A
#
# COMPACT_ATOMS: atom_id res chain seq x y z
N MET A 1 -0.75 -10.34 -18.86
CA MET A 1 -0.22 -9.74 -17.61
C MET A 1 -1.32 -9.74 -16.58
N GLY A 2 -1.10 -10.38 -15.44
CA GLY A 2 -2.04 -10.46 -14.33
C GLY A 2 -2.22 -9.11 -13.64
N GLN A 3 -3.23 -9.04 -12.77
CA GLN A 3 -3.55 -7.82 -12.04
C GLN A 3 -2.40 -7.37 -11.13
N LYS A 4 -1.74 -8.31 -10.43
CA LYS A 4 -0.58 -8.06 -9.57
C LYS A 4 0.52 -7.33 -10.33
N GLU A 5 1.00 -7.88 -11.45
CA GLU A 5 2.11 -7.26 -12.16
C GLU A 5 1.74 -5.92 -12.81
N LYS A 6 0.48 -5.72 -13.22
CA LYS A 6 -0.01 -4.40 -13.67
C LYS A 6 0.08 -3.36 -12.56
N LEU A 7 -0.32 -3.72 -11.34
CA LEU A 7 -0.23 -2.84 -10.17
C LEU A 7 1.22 -2.55 -9.79
N ILE A 8 2.13 -3.54 -9.86
CA ILE A 8 3.57 -3.32 -9.61
C ILE A 8 4.14 -2.35 -10.64
N ARG A 9 3.86 -2.55 -11.93
CA ARG A 9 4.32 -1.63 -12.99
C ARG A 9 3.77 -0.22 -12.80
N LYS A 10 2.47 -0.09 -12.48
CA LYS A 10 1.86 1.20 -12.17
C LYS A 10 2.54 1.84 -10.95
N LEU A 11 2.75 1.11 -9.86
CA LEU A 11 3.39 1.64 -8.66
C LEU A 11 4.82 2.13 -8.96
N LYS A 12 5.64 1.33 -9.65
CA LYS A 12 7.03 1.66 -9.98
C LYS A 12 7.18 2.90 -10.88
N SER A 13 6.16 3.28 -11.64
CA SER A 13 6.17 4.55 -12.40
C SER A 13 5.97 5.80 -11.52
N ARG A 14 5.77 5.62 -10.20
CA ARG A 14 5.54 6.67 -9.19
C ARG A 14 4.40 7.63 -9.58
N PRO A 15 3.21 7.11 -9.92
CA PRO A 15 2.17 7.93 -10.49
C PRO A 15 1.48 8.75 -9.40
N LYS A 16 0.92 9.89 -9.80
CA LYS A 16 0.18 10.78 -8.90
C LYS A 16 -1.24 10.28 -8.59
N ASP A 17 -1.71 9.27 -9.34
CA ASP A 17 -3.06 8.72 -9.29
C ASP A 17 -3.12 7.29 -8.72
N PHE A 18 -2.07 6.85 -8.01
CA PHE A 18 -2.10 5.56 -7.33
C PHE A 18 -3.04 5.62 -6.13
N THR A 19 -4.12 4.85 -6.15
CA THR A 19 -5.15 4.91 -5.13
C THR A 19 -4.83 4.06 -3.90
N PHE A 20 -5.44 4.40 -2.77
CA PHE A 20 -5.34 3.59 -1.55
C PHE A 20 -5.92 2.17 -1.75
N GLU A 21 -6.93 2.01 -2.59
CA GLU A 21 -7.53 0.72 -2.93
C GLU A 21 -6.59 -0.14 -3.80
N GLU A 22 -5.89 0.49 -4.76
CA GLU A 22 -4.84 -0.19 -5.53
C GLU A 22 -3.68 -0.63 -4.64
N ALA A 23 -3.27 0.20 -3.68
CA ALA A 23 -2.27 -0.16 -2.69
C ALA A 23 -2.72 -1.34 -1.81
N GLU A 24 -3.95 -1.31 -1.28
CA GLU A 24 -4.51 -2.44 -0.54
C GLU A 24 -4.53 -3.72 -1.37
N THR A 25 -5.01 -3.63 -2.61
CA THR A 25 -5.12 -4.80 -3.50
C THR A 25 -3.75 -5.39 -3.78
N LEU A 26 -2.74 -4.54 -4.02
CA LEU A 26 -1.37 -4.97 -4.21
C LEU A 26 -0.80 -5.64 -2.95
N LEU A 27 -1.02 -5.04 -1.78
CA LEU A 27 -0.56 -5.57 -0.49
C LEU A 27 -1.19 -6.94 -0.16
N LYS A 28 -2.46 -7.17 -0.50
CA LYS A 28 -3.11 -8.49 -0.36
C LYS A 28 -2.42 -9.58 -1.20
N PHE A 29 -1.88 -9.24 -2.38
CA PHE A 29 -1.08 -10.20 -3.17
C PHE A 29 0.28 -10.56 -2.55
N PHE A 30 0.68 -9.85 -1.50
CA PHE A 30 1.88 -10.10 -0.71
C PHE A 30 1.54 -10.60 0.71
N ALA A 31 0.33 -11.14 0.91
CA ALA A 31 -0.13 -11.65 2.20
C ALA A 31 -0.10 -10.61 3.33
N TYR A 32 -0.36 -9.35 3.00
CA TYR A 32 -0.66 -8.33 4.00
C TYR A 32 -2.17 -8.19 4.19
N ASP A 33 -2.58 -8.13 5.46
CA ASP A 33 -3.95 -7.86 5.87
C ASP A 33 -4.05 -6.53 6.62
N ARG A 34 -5.22 -5.89 6.50
CA ARG A 34 -5.51 -4.68 7.27
C ARG A 34 -5.68 -5.01 8.75
N SER A 35 -4.84 -4.43 9.59
CA SER A 35 -5.00 -4.47 11.04
C SER A 35 -5.74 -3.22 11.53
N ASN A 36 -7.05 -3.34 11.75
CA ASN A 36 -7.87 -2.28 12.31
C ASN A 36 -8.00 -2.47 13.82
N LYS A 37 -7.04 -1.95 14.60
CA LYS A 37 -7.17 -1.85 16.06
C LYS A 37 -8.15 -0.74 16.45
N GLY A 38 -9.45 -1.01 16.32
CA GLY A 38 -10.52 -0.25 16.98
C GLY A 38 -11.08 0.99 16.28
N ARG A 39 -12.25 1.42 16.77
CA ARG A 39 -13.22 2.42 16.26
C ARG A 39 -12.67 3.86 16.11
N THR A 40 -11.42 4.12 16.48
CA THR A 40 -10.76 5.44 16.51
C THR A 40 -9.52 5.56 15.61
N SER A 41 -9.21 4.56 14.78
CA SER A 41 -7.94 4.52 14.00
C SER A 41 -7.76 5.64 12.95
N GLY A 42 -8.78 6.48 12.71
CA GLY A 42 -8.67 7.67 11.87
C GLY A 42 -8.22 7.35 10.44
N SER A 43 -7.50 8.28 9.82
CA SER A 43 -6.90 8.09 8.50
C SER A 43 -5.72 7.12 8.49
N ARG A 44 -5.26 6.58 9.61
CA ARG A 44 -4.09 5.68 9.63
C ARG A 44 -4.53 4.23 9.55
N VAL A 45 -4.05 3.51 8.55
CA VAL A 45 -4.32 2.09 8.33
C VAL A 45 -3.01 1.33 8.36
N MET A 46 -2.95 0.34 9.23
CA MET A 46 -1.81 -0.57 9.34
C MET A 46 -2.09 -1.82 8.53
N PHE A 47 -1.10 -2.25 7.75
CA PHE A 47 -1.07 -3.51 7.04
C PHE A 47 -0.03 -4.39 7.70
N VAL A 48 -0.40 -5.61 8.07
CA VAL A 48 0.46 -6.57 8.76
C VAL A 48 0.59 -7.83 7.92
N SER A 49 1.77 -8.44 7.95
CA SER A 49 2.05 -9.74 7.34
C SER A 49 2.72 -10.63 8.39
N GLY A 50 2.64 -11.95 8.21
CA GLY A 50 3.38 -12.91 9.04
C GLY A 50 4.88 -12.93 8.74
N ASP A 51 5.25 -12.59 7.49
CA ASP A 51 6.61 -12.77 6.97
C ASP A 51 7.36 -11.45 6.80
N HIS A 52 6.66 -10.31 6.84
CA HIS A 52 7.21 -9.00 6.48
C HIS A 52 6.87 -7.91 7.50
N ALA A 53 7.68 -6.84 7.52
CA ALA A 53 7.48 -5.70 8.40
C ALA A 53 6.14 -4.98 8.14
N PRO A 54 5.45 -4.47 9.19
CA PRO A 54 4.16 -3.81 9.01
C PRO A 54 4.28 -2.49 8.23
N ILE A 55 3.32 -2.25 7.34
CA ILE A 55 3.25 -1.04 6.52
C ILE A 55 2.14 -0.13 7.06
N LEU A 56 2.47 1.12 7.34
CA LEU A 56 1.49 2.12 7.77
C LEU A 56 1.20 3.10 6.64
N LEU A 57 -0.06 3.14 6.19
CA LEU A 57 -0.53 4.08 5.18
C LEU A 57 -1.59 5.00 5.76
N HIS A 58 -1.55 6.26 5.33
CA HIS A 58 -2.63 7.21 5.55
C HIS A 58 -3.68 7.06 4.44
N LYS A 59 -4.90 6.66 4.79
CA LYS A 59 -6.08 6.73 3.94
C LYS A 59 -6.36 8.20 3.61
N PRO A 60 -6.33 8.58 2.32
CA PRO A 60 -6.61 9.95 1.92
C PRO A 60 -8.10 10.29 2.13
N HIS A 61 -8.37 11.53 2.57
CA HIS A 61 -9.71 12.12 2.66
C HIS A 61 -9.60 13.59 2.27
N PRO A 62 -10.39 14.14 1.31
CA PRO A 62 -11.51 13.54 0.56
C PRO A 62 -11.11 12.78 -0.72
N ARG A 63 -9.85 12.82 -1.13
CA ARG A 63 -9.38 12.18 -2.37
C ARG A 63 -9.20 10.67 -2.22
N LYS A 64 -8.91 9.95 -3.31
CA LYS A 64 -8.66 8.49 -3.31
C LYS A 64 -7.17 8.14 -3.42
N GLU A 65 -6.40 9.06 -3.99
CA GLU A 65 -5.01 8.91 -4.38
C GLU A 65 -4.07 9.10 -3.18
N LEU A 66 -3.09 8.20 -3.08
CA LEU A 66 -1.98 8.31 -2.15
C LEU A 66 -1.17 9.57 -2.44
N LEU A 67 -0.64 10.18 -1.37
CA LEU A 67 0.36 11.23 -1.52
C LEU A 67 1.63 10.67 -2.15
N ALA A 68 2.35 11.51 -2.90
CA ALA A 68 3.60 11.10 -3.55
C ALA A 68 4.61 10.50 -2.56
N TYR A 69 4.68 11.03 -1.34
CA TYR A 69 5.55 10.46 -0.30
C TYR A 69 5.11 9.05 0.13
N GLN A 70 3.81 8.76 0.15
CA GLN A 70 3.28 7.44 0.50
C GLN A 70 3.55 6.44 -0.62
N VAL A 71 3.43 6.85 -1.88
CA VAL A 71 3.82 6.03 -3.03
C VAL A 71 5.31 5.70 -2.95
N LYS A 72 6.15 6.71 -2.67
CA LYS A 72 7.60 6.52 -2.51
C LYS A 72 7.92 5.55 -1.35
N GLN A 73 7.34 5.77 -0.18
CA GLN A 73 7.52 4.92 1.00
C GLN A 73 7.07 3.47 0.74
N LEU A 74 5.93 3.29 0.05
CA LEU A 74 5.43 1.97 -0.29
C LEU A 74 6.39 1.22 -1.21
N ILE A 75 6.96 1.89 -2.22
CA ILE A 75 7.98 1.30 -3.10
C ILE A 75 9.20 0.88 -2.29
N GLU A 76 9.73 1.79 -1.45
CA GLU A 76 10.94 1.52 -0.66
C GLU A 76 10.77 0.29 0.25
N VAL A 77 9.65 0.17 0.95
CA VAL A 77 9.41 -1.01 1.80
C VAL A 77 9.28 -2.28 0.97
N LEU A 78 8.53 -2.25 -0.14
CA LEU A 78 8.36 -3.44 -0.97
C LEU A 78 9.67 -3.88 -1.65
N GLU A 79 10.55 -2.94 -2.02
CA GLU A 79 11.89 -3.26 -2.55
C GLU A 79 12.80 -3.82 -1.45
N GLN A 80 12.76 -3.25 -0.23
CA GLN A 80 13.53 -3.74 0.91
C GLN A 80 13.13 -5.16 1.33
N GLU A 81 11.84 -5.48 1.28
CA GLU A 81 11.28 -6.79 1.58
C GLU A 81 11.41 -7.79 0.40
N GLY A 82 11.99 -7.37 -0.74
CA GLY A 82 12.18 -8.22 -1.92
C GLY A 82 10.88 -8.62 -2.64
N LEU A 83 9.81 -7.83 -2.47
CA LEU A 83 8.48 -8.13 -2.99
C LEU A 83 8.23 -7.60 -4.41
N ILE A 84 8.99 -6.57 -4.83
CA ILE A 84 8.88 -5.96 -6.17
C ILE A 84 10.22 -5.70 -6.83
#